data_AF-A2F8D0-F1
#
_entry.id   AF-A2F8D0-F1
#
_cell.length_a   1.000
_cell.length_b   1.000
_cell.length_c   1.000
_cell.angle_alpha   90.00
_cell.angle_beta   90.00
_cell.angle_gamma   90.00
#
_symmetry.space_group_name_H-M   'P 1'
#
loop_
_entity.id
_entity.type
_entity.pdbx_description
1 polymer ?
#
loop_
_entity_poly.entity_id
_entity_poly.type
_entity_poly.pdbx_seq_one_letter_code
_entity_poly.pdbx_strand_id
1 'polypeptide(L)'
;MTATPYSKYYPGQEAVPQFLTEHTSFSTESRNIYVHASTFEGISNDGSGGAIFSSLRIAIVLCKFVNCHSNIQGGAFAIFPGGELYCTQCIALGCNTKGATRNDRDGFSKGEFFYSRVKNYNSINHASEISISTCSDEFSHSCQRPLYFINGKVTAKLINASNCRVGWCSCMEIAYGIIQDCKYIKVDSCESWQVVMEFEVTAGSISYVTITKCNTLDTKESYRLIISRASNIIFEYISIINCNLAVRQLYAKFDDAQLNLNNYYIQNDISLEGVITQNKLGSQTEFVTKFFDDNEREKLINFPPDNFTILMICLIAVLIIALVAVSVLTHDRSAPETNFMTEHASENRSFGHESNEQIRRRLF
;
A
#
# COMPACT_ATOMS: atom_id res chain seq x y z
N MET A 1 16.35 14.68 2.91
CA MET A 1 16.88 13.80 3.98
C MET A 1 18.04 13.01 3.40
N THR A 2 19.14 12.83 4.14
CA THR A 2 20.26 11.97 3.71
C THR A 2 19.83 10.51 3.77
N ALA A 3 20.02 9.76 2.67
CA ALA A 3 19.68 8.34 2.62
C ALA A 3 20.45 7.58 3.71
N THR A 4 19.75 6.72 4.44
CA THR A 4 20.39 5.83 5.40
C THR A 4 21.35 4.89 4.67
N PRO A 5 22.57 4.62 5.16
CA PRO A 5 23.52 3.77 4.43
C PRO A 5 23.04 2.32 4.33
N TYR A 6 23.38 1.65 3.22
CA TYR A 6 23.04 0.24 2.96
C TYR A 6 23.54 -0.69 4.08
N SER A 7 24.68 -0.35 4.68
CA SER A 7 25.29 -1.09 5.79
C SER A 7 24.43 -1.16 7.05
N LYS A 8 23.39 -0.32 7.19
CA LYS A 8 22.38 -0.49 8.25
C LYS A 8 21.52 -1.74 8.04
N TYR A 9 21.23 -2.08 6.79
CA TYR A 9 20.40 -3.23 6.41
C TYR A 9 21.24 -4.50 6.27
N TYR A 10 22.48 -4.35 5.80
CA TYR A 10 23.46 -5.42 5.66
C TYR A 10 24.81 -5.01 6.26
N PRO A 11 25.03 -5.24 7.57
CA PRO A 11 26.24 -4.82 8.27
C PRO A 11 27.53 -5.27 7.57
N GLY A 12 28.48 -4.35 7.41
CA GLY A 12 29.75 -4.60 6.75
C GLY A 12 29.68 -4.69 5.22
N GLN A 13 28.54 -4.40 4.61
CA GLN A 13 28.37 -4.36 3.15
C GLN A 13 28.02 -2.95 2.69
N GLU A 14 28.54 -2.59 1.52
CA GLU A 14 28.29 -1.29 0.90
C GLU A 14 27.54 -1.47 -0.42
N ALA A 15 26.63 -0.54 -0.69
CA ALA A 15 25.99 -0.36 -1.98
C ALA A 15 25.71 1.13 -2.17
N VAL A 16 25.97 1.63 -3.38
CA VAL A 16 25.67 3.01 -3.72
C VAL A 16 24.16 3.15 -3.89
N PRO A 17 23.48 4.08 -3.19
CA PRO A 17 22.06 4.31 -3.38
C PRO A 17 21.77 4.67 -4.84
N GLN A 18 20.80 3.98 -5.43
CA GLN A 18 20.28 4.30 -6.75
C GLN A 18 18.95 5.01 -6.59
N PHE A 19 18.89 6.24 -7.10
CA PHE A 19 17.68 7.02 -7.23
C PHE A 19 17.18 6.82 -8.65
N LEU A 20 16.04 6.15 -8.80
CA LEU A 20 15.50 5.79 -10.10
C LEU A 20 14.13 6.46 -10.24
N THR A 21 13.99 7.27 -11.28
CA THR A 21 12.74 7.84 -11.75
C THR A 21 12.65 7.50 -13.24
N GLU A 22 12.39 6.23 -13.55
CA GLU A 22 12.49 5.74 -14.93
C GLU A 22 11.31 4.83 -15.29
N HIS A 23 10.97 4.81 -16.57
CA HIS A 23 9.99 3.89 -17.17
C HIS A 23 10.63 2.55 -17.61
N THR A 24 11.84 2.25 -17.12
CA THR A 24 12.62 1.07 -17.51
C THR A 24 12.83 0.15 -16.31
N SER A 25 12.65 -1.16 -16.53
CA SER A 25 12.86 -2.18 -15.50
C SER A 25 14.33 -2.27 -15.12
N PHE A 26 14.61 -2.45 -13.83
CA PHE A 26 15.95 -2.60 -13.28
C PHE A 26 16.24 -4.06 -12.92
N SER A 27 17.37 -4.60 -13.41
CA SER A 27 17.82 -5.96 -13.12
C SER A 27 19.33 -5.96 -12.89
N THR A 28 19.80 -6.65 -11.84
CA THR A 28 21.22 -6.96 -11.69
C THR A 28 21.43 -8.32 -11.03
N GLU A 29 22.39 -9.06 -11.60
CA GLU A 29 22.81 -10.38 -11.13
C GLU A 29 24.22 -10.36 -10.53
N SER A 30 24.90 -9.21 -10.53
CA SER A 30 26.32 -9.10 -10.16
C SER A 30 26.63 -8.12 -9.03
N ARG A 31 25.66 -7.30 -8.60
CA ARG A 31 25.84 -6.35 -7.50
C ARG A 31 24.62 -6.29 -6.58
N ASN A 32 24.87 -6.03 -5.30
CA ASN A 32 23.83 -5.69 -4.34
C ASN A 32 23.10 -4.42 -4.80
N ILE A 33 21.79 -4.37 -4.53
CA ILE A 33 20.93 -3.27 -4.96
C ILE A 33 20.52 -2.45 -3.75
N TYR A 34 20.60 -1.12 -3.88
CA TYR A 34 19.98 -0.22 -2.93
C TYR A 34 19.10 0.79 -3.67
N VAL A 35 17.78 0.62 -3.56
CA VAL A 35 16.79 1.54 -4.11
C VAL A 35 16.22 2.39 -2.98
N HIS A 36 16.27 3.71 -3.15
CA HIS A 36 15.85 4.64 -2.10
C HIS A 36 15.05 5.81 -2.67
N ALA A 37 13.87 6.07 -2.08
CA ALA A 37 13.01 7.21 -2.41
C ALA A 37 12.65 7.30 -3.91
N SER A 38 12.33 6.16 -4.51
CA SER A 38 12.07 6.02 -5.95
C SER A 38 10.58 5.82 -6.25
N THR A 39 10.14 6.28 -7.42
CA THR A 39 8.80 5.99 -7.95
C THR A 39 8.93 5.29 -9.31
N PHE A 40 8.23 4.18 -9.47
CA PHE A 40 8.16 3.39 -10.68
C PHE A 40 6.73 3.40 -11.20
N GLU A 41 6.52 3.87 -12.43
CA GLU A 41 5.18 4.06 -12.99
C GLU A 41 5.08 3.49 -14.41
N GLY A 42 4.09 2.61 -14.63
CA GLY A 42 3.75 2.05 -15.94
C GLY A 42 4.78 1.08 -16.51
N ILE A 43 5.72 0.58 -15.68
CA ILE A 43 6.79 -0.31 -16.15
C ILE A 43 6.24 -1.71 -16.39
N SER A 44 6.48 -2.27 -17.56
CA SER A 44 6.11 -3.64 -17.92
C SER A 44 7.36 -4.40 -18.34
N ASN A 45 7.56 -5.60 -17.79
CA ASN A 45 8.67 -6.49 -18.14
C ASN A 45 8.12 -7.87 -18.56
N ASP A 46 8.65 -8.43 -19.66
CA ASP A 46 8.23 -9.75 -20.14
C ASP A 46 8.76 -10.92 -19.30
N GLY A 47 9.62 -10.63 -18.34
CA GLY A 47 10.16 -11.53 -17.33
C GLY A 47 9.52 -11.32 -15.95
N SER A 48 10.36 -11.32 -14.92
CA SER A 48 9.96 -11.17 -13.51
C SER A 48 10.28 -9.78 -12.98
N GLY A 49 9.57 -9.32 -11.96
CA GLY A 49 9.93 -8.14 -11.21
C GLY A 49 9.68 -6.86 -12.00
N GLY A 50 8.43 -6.61 -12.42
CA GLY A 50 8.09 -5.65 -13.47
C GLY A 50 8.89 -4.34 -13.43
N ALA A 51 9.07 -3.75 -12.25
CA ALA A 51 10.01 -2.66 -12.02
C ALA A 51 11.41 -3.13 -11.57
N ILE A 52 11.51 -4.06 -10.62
CA ILE A 52 12.80 -4.53 -10.07
C ILE A 52 12.90 -6.05 -10.04
N PHE A 53 13.97 -6.58 -10.62
CA PHE A 53 14.40 -7.97 -10.44
C PHE A 53 15.76 -8.04 -9.72
N SER A 54 15.90 -8.98 -8.79
CA SER A 54 17.19 -9.26 -8.14
C SER A 54 17.39 -10.75 -7.87
N SER A 55 18.57 -11.27 -8.20
CA SER A 55 19.06 -12.57 -7.72
C SER A 55 20.06 -12.44 -6.56
N LEU A 56 20.33 -11.20 -6.11
CA LEU A 56 21.26 -10.86 -5.04
C LEU A 56 20.55 -10.09 -3.91
N ARG A 57 21.32 -9.59 -2.94
CA ARG A 57 20.79 -8.79 -1.82
C ARG A 57 20.26 -7.45 -2.29
N ILE A 58 19.09 -7.07 -1.79
CA ILE A 58 18.46 -5.81 -2.12
C ILE A 58 17.92 -5.11 -0.87
N ALA A 59 18.14 -3.80 -0.80
CA ALA A 59 17.41 -2.93 0.10
C ALA A 59 16.48 -2.00 -0.71
N ILE A 60 15.20 -1.97 -0.37
CA ILE A 60 14.18 -1.09 -0.96
C ILE A 60 13.64 -0.19 0.15
N VAL A 61 13.80 1.11 -0.01
CA VAL A 61 13.44 2.09 1.02
C VAL A 61 12.62 3.19 0.41
N LEU A 62 11.46 3.52 1.00
CA LEU A 62 10.61 4.63 0.59
C LEU A 62 10.23 4.58 -0.91
N CYS A 63 9.81 3.42 -1.42
CA CYS A 63 9.52 3.25 -2.85
C CYS A 63 8.02 3.15 -3.14
N LYS A 64 7.60 3.76 -4.25
CA LYS A 64 6.24 3.68 -4.76
C LYS A 64 6.22 3.00 -6.12
N PHE A 65 5.32 2.05 -6.30
CA PHE A 65 5.11 1.30 -7.54
C PHE A 65 3.68 1.50 -8.00
N VAL A 66 3.50 1.96 -9.24
CA VAL A 66 2.21 2.28 -9.82
C VAL A 66 2.10 1.61 -11.19
N ASN A 67 1.08 0.78 -11.39
CA ASN A 67 0.81 0.10 -12.66
C ASN A 67 2.05 -0.64 -13.20
N CYS A 68 2.76 -1.35 -12.31
CA CYS A 68 3.91 -2.16 -12.70
C CYS A 68 3.46 -3.58 -13.07
N HIS A 69 4.01 -4.11 -14.16
CA HIS A 69 3.57 -5.37 -14.72
C HIS A 69 4.74 -6.31 -14.98
N SER A 70 4.58 -7.59 -14.66
CA SER A 70 5.50 -8.65 -15.09
C SER A 70 4.72 -9.74 -15.83
N ASN A 71 5.36 -10.55 -16.68
CA ASN A 71 4.69 -11.72 -17.25
C ASN A 71 4.87 -12.96 -16.38
N ILE A 72 5.96 -13.08 -15.61
CA ILE A 72 6.26 -14.31 -14.87
C ILE A 72 5.85 -14.21 -13.39
N GLN A 73 6.44 -13.30 -12.63
CA GLN A 73 6.24 -13.19 -11.18
C GLN A 73 6.71 -11.85 -10.63
N GLY A 74 6.07 -11.39 -9.55
CA GLY A 74 6.39 -10.13 -8.89
C GLY A 74 6.12 -8.93 -9.80
N GLY A 75 4.86 -8.53 -9.93
CA GLY A 75 4.46 -7.46 -10.85
C GLY A 75 5.19 -6.13 -10.62
N ALA A 76 5.52 -5.78 -9.37
CA ALA A 76 6.46 -4.70 -9.10
C ALA A 76 7.89 -5.19 -8.94
N PHE A 77 8.13 -6.15 -8.03
CA PHE A 77 9.46 -6.69 -7.87
C PHE A 77 9.50 -8.17 -7.51
N ALA A 78 10.59 -8.82 -7.96
CA ALA A 78 10.83 -10.24 -7.79
C ALA A 78 12.26 -10.50 -7.32
N ILE A 79 12.39 -11.21 -6.19
CA ILE A 79 13.67 -11.65 -5.64
C ILE A 79 13.79 -13.16 -5.80
N PHE A 80 14.89 -13.60 -6.41
CA PHE A 80 15.15 -15.00 -6.74
C PHE A 80 16.15 -15.67 -5.79
N PRO A 81 16.17 -17.03 -5.76
CA PRO A 81 17.07 -17.79 -4.92
C PRO A 81 18.53 -17.34 -5.05
N GLY A 82 19.13 -16.94 -3.93
CA GLY A 82 20.47 -16.35 -3.89
C GLY A 82 20.49 -14.97 -3.24
N GLY A 83 19.37 -14.26 -3.31
CA GLY A 83 19.19 -12.96 -2.70
C GLY A 83 18.74 -12.97 -1.24
N GLU A 84 18.81 -11.79 -0.65
CA GLU A 84 18.16 -11.42 0.62
C GLU A 84 17.39 -10.12 0.38
N LEU A 85 16.31 -9.91 1.12
CA LEU A 85 15.47 -8.74 0.94
C LEU A 85 15.37 -7.94 2.23
N TYR A 86 15.51 -6.63 2.08
CA TYR A 86 15.13 -5.65 3.08
C TYR A 86 14.26 -4.54 2.46
N CYS A 87 12.93 -4.69 2.47
CA CYS A 87 11.99 -3.60 2.15
C CYS A 87 11.56 -2.91 3.46
N THR A 88 11.67 -1.58 3.52
CA THR A 88 11.22 -0.82 4.71
C THR A 88 9.87 -0.17 4.51
N GLN A 89 9.69 0.60 3.44
CA GLN A 89 8.48 1.36 3.17
C GLN A 89 8.21 1.26 1.68
N CYS A 90 7.25 0.42 1.30
CA CYS A 90 6.92 0.14 -0.09
C CYS A 90 5.40 0.27 -0.30
N ILE A 91 4.98 1.06 -1.28
CA ILE A 91 3.56 1.21 -1.66
C ILE A 91 3.36 0.71 -3.08
N ALA A 92 2.29 -0.04 -3.32
CA ALA A 92 1.92 -0.59 -4.61
C ALA A 92 0.48 -0.29 -4.98
N LEU A 93 0.27 0.23 -6.19
CA LEU A 93 -1.03 0.53 -6.75
C LEU A 93 -1.10 -0.04 -8.17
N GLY A 94 -2.06 -0.91 -8.50
CA GLY A 94 -2.21 -1.37 -9.89
C GLY A 94 -1.13 -2.35 -10.38
N CYS A 95 -0.33 -2.93 -9.48
CA CYS A 95 0.73 -3.86 -9.88
C CYS A 95 0.18 -5.29 -10.03
N ASN A 96 0.46 -5.96 -11.15
CA ASN A 96 0.06 -7.36 -11.37
C ASN A 96 1.04 -8.17 -12.22
N THR A 97 0.81 -9.49 -12.27
CA THR A 97 1.57 -10.42 -13.11
C THR A 97 0.67 -11.03 -14.19
N LYS A 98 0.93 -10.79 -15.48
CA LYS A 98 0.02 -11.19 -16.57
C LYS A 98 -0.02 -12.70 -16.84
N GLY A 99 1.09 -13.42 -16.63
CA GLY A 99 1.22 -14.85 -16.95
C GLY A 99 1.15 -15.78 -15.74
N ALA A 100 0.51 -15.38 -14.63
CA ALA A 100 0.39 -16.24 -13.46
C ALA A 100 -0.52 -17.46 -13.75
N THR A 101 0.07 -18.60 -14.11
CA THR A 101 -0.68 -19.82 -14.42
C THR A 101 -0.74 -20.78 -13.24
N ARG A 102 -1.81 -21.57 -13.20
CA ARG A 102 -2.03 -22.63 -12.20
C ARG A 102 -1.16 -23.87 -12.43
N ASN A 103 -0.74 -24.12 -13.67
CA ASN A 103 -0.28 -25.43 -14.14
C ASN A 103 1.23 -25.57 -14.32
N ASP A 104 2.01 -24.54 -14.02
CA ASP A 104 3.45 -24.72 -13.94
C ASP A 104 3.74 -25.68 -12.80
N ARG A 105 4.21 -26.88 -13.15
CA ARG A 105 4.69 -27.92 -12.21
C ARG A 105 5.76 -27.41 -11.25
N ASP A 106 6.33 -26.27 -11.60
CA ASP A 106 7.38 -25.57 -10.90
C ASP A 106 6.85 -24.47 -9.95
N GLY A 107 5.55 -24.10 -10.02
CA GLY A 107 4.89 -23.26 -9.01
C GLY A 107 5.40 -21.81 -8.89
N PHE A 108 6.14 -21.32 -9.90
CA PHE A 108 6.90 -20.07 -9.77
C PHE A 108 6.17 -18.82 -10.24
N SER A 109 5.18 -18.92 -11.13
CA SER A 109 4.48 -17.76 -11.69
C SER A 109 3.39 -17.21 -10.75
N LYS A 110 3.80 -16.56 -9.65
CA LYS A 110 2.92 -15.97 -8.61
C LYS A 110 3.40 -14.55 -8.26
N GLY A 111 2.53 -13.67 -7.78
CA GLY A 111 2.96 -12.36 -7.24
C GLY A 111 2.42 -11.16 -8.02
N GLU A 112 1.37 -10.47 -7.56
CA GLU A 112 0.88 -9.25 -8.22
C GLU A 112 1.76 -8.04 -7.91
N PHE A 113 2.16 -7.88 -6.66
CA PHE A 113 3.12 -6.86 -6.27
C PHE A 113 4.50 -7.48 -5.98
N PHE A 114 4.50 -8.47 -5.09
CA PHE A 114 5.68 -8.91 -4.38
C PHE A 114 5.92 -10.40 -4.53
N TYR A 115 7.12 -10.75 -4.99
CA TYR A 115 7.64 -12.10 -4.93
C TYR A 115 9.02 -12.08 -4.28
N SER A 116 9.23 -12.83 -3.20
CA SER A 116 10.55 -12.95 -2.56
C SER A 116 10.88 -14.38 -2.20
N ARG A 117 11.79 -15.00 -2.97
CA ARG A 117 12.36 -16.30 -2.69
C ARG A 117 13.83 -16.18 -2.33
N VAL A 118 14.14 -16.29 -1.04
CA VAL A 118 15.51 -16.19 -0.54
C VAL A 118 16.17 -17.56 -0.41
N LYS A 119 17.49 -17.58 -0.19
CA LYS A 119 18.31 -18.80 -0.29
C LYS A 119 17.93 -19.90 0.70
N ASN A 120 17.69 -19.58 1.97
CA ASN A 120 17.41 -20.56 3.03
C ASN A 120 16.67 -19.91 4.21
N TYR A 121 16.26 -20.70 5.20
CA TYR A 121 15.56 -20.25 6.41
C TYR A 121 16.32 -19.23 7.28
N ASN A 122 17.64 -19.12 7.14
CA ASN A 122 18.45 -18.14 7.86
C ASN A 122 18.57 -16.80 7.13
N SER A 123 18.20 -16.76 5.85
CA SER A 123 18.32 -15.57 4.99
C SER A 123 17.31 -14.51 5.42
N ILE A 124 17.68 -13.23 5.26
CA ILE A 124 16.78 -12.11 5.57
C ILE A 124 15.71 -12.00 4.48
N ASN A 125 14.44 -12.02 4.91
CA ASN A 125 13.28 -11.75 4.06
C ASN A 125 12.38 -10.71 4.77
N HIS A 126 12.87 -9.47 4.82
CA HIS A 126 12.31 -8.40 5.65
C HIS A 126 11.45 -7.44 4.86
N ALA A 127 10.30 -7.08 5.42
CA ALA A 127 9.31 -6.18 4.86
C ALA A 127 8.65 -5.32 5.98
N SER A 128 9.27 -4.22 6.40
CA SER A 128 8.76 -3.44 7.56
C SER A 128 7.34 -2.91 7.32
N GLU A 129 7.12 -2.10 6.29
CA GLU A 129 5.84 -1.45 5.99
C GLU A 129 5.52 -1.59 4.50
N ILE A 130 4.51 -2.40 4.20
CA ILE A 130 4.02 -2.63 2.84
C ILE A 130 2.55 -2.29 2.77
N SER A 131 2.18 -1.41 1.83
CA SER A 131 0.79 -1.16 1.48
C SER A 131 0.54 -1.48 0.01
N ILE A 132 -0.45 -2.33 -0.25
CA ILE A 132 -0.83 -2.77 -1.59
C ILE A 132 -2.31 -2.50 -1.76
N SER A 133 -2.67 -1.88 -2.88
CA SER A 133 -4.07 -1.79 -3.26
C SER A 133 -4.30 -1.90 -4.76
N THR A 134 -5.50 -2.38 -5.12
CA THR A 134 -5.96 -2.44 -6.51
C THR A 134 -4.94 -3.18 -7.38
N CYS A 135 -4.52 -4.38 -7.00
CA CYS A 135 -3.50 -5.10 -7.76
C CYS A 135 -3.89 -5.32 -9.22
N SER A 136 -5.13 -5.78 -9.44
CA SER A 136 -5.73 -5.96 -10.75
C SER A 136 -7.06 -5.21 -10.78
N ASP A 137 -7.33 -4.54 -11.91
CA ASP A 137 -8.60 -3.84 -12.14
C ASP A 137 -9.78 -4.83 -12.26
N GLU A 138 -9.49 -6.04 -12.73
CA GLU A 138 -10.49 -7.08 -12.99
C GLU A 138 -10.18 -8.38 -12.26
N PHE A 139 -11.25 -9.08 -11.91
CA PHE A 139 -11.18 -10.46 -11.45
C PHE A 139 -10.70 -11.35 -12.60
N SER A 140 -9.74 -12.24 -12.36
CA SER A 140 -9.27 -13.20 -13.36
C SER A 140 -9.07 -14.59 -12.77
N HIS A 141 -9.02 -15.64 -13.59
CA HIS A 141 -8.73 -17.01 -13.13
C HIS A 141 -7.24 -17.31 -12.99
N SER A 142 -6.37 -16.30 -13.06
CA SER A 142 -4.91 -16.46 -12.93
C SER A 142 -4.52 -16.74 -11.47
N CYS A 143 -3.40 -17.44 -11.22
CA CYS A 143 -2.96 -17.76 -9.85
C CYS A 143 -2.20 -16.58 -9.23
N GLN A 144 -2.94 -15.55 -8.84
CA GLN A 144 -2.38 -14.30 -8.33
C GLN A 144 -2.23 -14.32 -6.81
N ARG A 145 -1.19 -13.61 -6.34
CA ARG A 145 -0.97 -13.34 -4.91
C ARG A 145 -0.29 -11.98 -4.73
N PRO A 146 -0.86 -10.99 -4.02
CA PRO A 146 -0.21 -9.72 -3.73
C PRO A 146 1.16 -9.89 -3.08
N LEU A 147 1.25 -10.79 -2.09
CA LEU A 147 2.44 -11.04 -1.28
C LEU A 147 2.79 -12.51 -1.27
N TYR A 148 4.01 -12.84 -1.69
CA TYR A 148 4.54 -14.19 -1.59
C TYR A 148 5.97 -14.22 -1.05
N PHE A 149 6.11 -14.74 0.17
CA PHE A 149 7.40 -14.95 0.83
C PHE A 149 7.76 -16.43 0.80
N ILE A 150 8.95 -16.76 0.30
CA ILE A 150 9.48 -18.12 0.25
C ILE A 150 10.85 -18.14 0.92
N ASN A 151 11.02 -19.04 1.89
CA ASN A 151 12.19 -19.14 2.75
C ASN A 151 12.47 -17.89 3.60
N GLY A 152 13.42 -18.06 4.52
CA GLY A 152 14.01 -16.99 5.30
C GLY A 152 13.30 -16.69 6.62
N LYS A 153 13.87 -15.71 7.32
CA LYS A 153 13.25 -15.05 8.47
C LYS A 153 12.31 -13.98 7.92
N VAL A 154 11.03 -14.32 7.88
CA VAL A 154 9.99 -13.42 7.39
C VAL A 154 9.60 -12.48 8.53
N THR A 155 9.85 -11.20 8.33
CA THR A 155 9.59 -10.14 9.31
C THR A 155 8.76 -9.05 8.65
N ALA A 156 7.60 -8.74 9.21
CA ALA A 156 6.71 -7.72 8.67
C ALA A 156 5.97 -6.92 9.73
N LYS A 157 6.32 -5.65 9.90
CA LYS A 157 5.71 -4.82 10.96
C LYS A 157 4.32 -4.37 10.59
N LEU A 158 4.10 -3.96 9.34
CA LEU A 158 2.82 -3.52 8.83
C LEU A 158 2.66 -4.02 7.39
N ILE A 159 1.66 -4.87 7.18
CA ILE A 159 1.14 -5.22 5.87
C ILE A 159 -0.29 -4.70 5.78
N ASN A 160 -0.57 -3.94 4.75
CA ASN A 160 -1.91 -3.56 4.35
C ASN A 160 -2.16 -4.02 2.92
N ALA A 161 -3.01 -5.02 2.74
CA ALA A 161 -3.50 -5.44 1.43
C ALA A 161 -4.98 -5.08 1.33
N SER A 162 -5.35 -4.24 0.36
CA SER A 162 -6.72 -3.74 0.25
C SER A 162 -7.23 -3.70 -1.18
N ASN A 163 -8.52 -4.01 -1.39
CA ASN A 163 -9.16 -3.96 -2.70
C ASN A 163 -8.40 -4.75 -3.79
N CYS A 164 -7.67 -5.80 -3.41
CA CYS A 164 -6.98 -6.66 -4.36
C CYS A 164 -8.02 -7.62 -4.97
N ARG A 165 -8.30 -7.49 -6.27
CA ARG A 165 -9.13 -8.44 -7.00
C ARG A 165 -8.27 -9.61 -7.44
N VAL A 166 -8.04 -10.55 -6.52
CA VAL A 166 -7.09 -11.64 -6.72
C VAL A 166 -7.74 -12.81 -7.46
N GLY A 167 -7.07 -13.29 -8.50
CA GLY A 167 -7.42 -14.56 -9.13
C GLY A 167 -6.98 -15.78 -8.32
N TRP A 168 -7.77 -16.85 -8.38
CA TRP A 168 -7.67 -18.23 -7.81
C TRP A 168 -7.02 -18.45 -6.42
N CYS A 169 -5.85 -17.90 -6.14
CA CYS A 169 -4.89 -18.36 -5.14
C CYS A 169 -5.09 -17.72 -3.74
N SER A 170 -4.38 -16.63 -3.37
CA SER A 170 -4.56 -15.98 -2.06
C SER A 170 -4.11 -14.52 -2.04
N CYS A 171 -4.43 -13.79 -0.97
CA CYS A 171 -3.91 -12.44 -0.75
C CYS A 171 -2.45 -12.45 -0.29
N MET A 172 -2.07 -13.50 0.45
CA MET A 172 -0.73 -13.65 1.02
C MET A 172 -0.38 -15.12 1.20
N GLU A 173 0.85 -15.48 0.87
CA GLU A 173 1.43 -16.79 1.18
C GLU A 173 2.81 -16.61 1.84
N ILE A 174 3.04 -17.36 2.93
CA ILE A 174 4.38 -17.58 3.49
C ILE A 174 4.68 -19.07 3.39
N ALA A 175 5.75 -19.41 2.67
CA ALA A 175 6.18 -20.78 2.45
C ALA A 175 7.63 -21.01 2.92
N TYR A 176 7.89 -22.14 3.59
CA TYR A 176 9.21 -22.58 4.03
C TYR A 176 9.96 -21.57 4.91
N GLY A 177 9.23 -20.72 5.64
CA GLY A 177 9.78 -19.59 6.38
C GLY A 177 9.63 -19.70 7.89
N ILE A 178 10.33 -18.83 8.62
CA ILE A 178 10.10 -18.59 10.06
C ILE A 178 9.55 -17.19 10.21
N ILE A 179 8.36 -17.07 10.79
CA ILE A 179 7.72 -15.79 11.09
C ILE A 179 8.34 -15.23 12.36
N GLN A 180 8.89 -14.02 12.28
CA GLN A 180 9.51 -13.32 13.39
C GLN A 180 9.14 -11.84 13.34
N ASP A 181 8.82 -11.22 14.49
CA ASP A 181 8.48 -9.78 14.57
C ASP A 181 7.43 -9.33 13.53
N CYS A 182 6.47 -10.21 13.23
CA CYS A 182 5.32 -9.86 12.40
C CYS A 182 4.26 -9.21 13.28
N LYS A 183 4.05 -7.90 13.12
CA LYS A 183 3.21 -7.14 14.03
C LYS A 183 1.80 -6.97 13.51
N TYR A 184 1.62 -6.32 12.38
CA TYR A 184 0.29 -5.95 11.88
C TYR A 184 0.07 -6.44 10.46
N ILE A 185 -1.00 -7.20 10.26
CA ILE A 185 -1.49 -7.57 8.94
C ILE A 185 -2.96 -7.20 8.82
N LYS A 186 -3.26 -6.28 7.91
CA LYS A 186 -4.62 -5.95 7.49
C LYS A 186 -4.85 -6.47 6.07
N VAL A 187 -5.91 -7.25 5.93
CA VAL A 187 -6.46 -7.64 4.63
C VAL A 187 -7.90 -7.15 4.56
N ASP A 188 -8.18 -6.30 3.58
CA ASP A 188 -9.46 -5.60 3.48
C ASP A 188 -10.02 -5.66 2.07
N SER A 189 -11.21 -6.25 1.92
CA SER A 189 -11.92 -6.30 0.65
C SER A 189 -11.10 -6.92 -0.49
N CYS A 190 -10.20 -7.85 -0.15
CA CYS A 190 -9.49 -8.64 -1.14
C CYS A 190 -10.33 -9.86 -1.57
N GLU A 191 -10.48 -10.03 -2.87
CA GLU A 191 -11.24 -11.12 -3.48
C GLU A 191 -10.33 -12.27 -3.82
N SER A 192 -10.61 -13.47 -3.32
CA SER A 192 -9.93 -14.69 -3.73
C SER A 192 -10.97 -15.78 -3.88
N TRP A 193 -10.68 -16.79 -4.69
CA TRP A 193 -11.58 -17.88 -5.00
C TRP A 193 -11.63 -18.97 -3.93
N GLN A 194 -10.53 -19.19 -3.20
CA GLN A 194 -10.43 -20.30 -2.25
C GLN A 194 -9.94 -19.89 -0.87
N VAL A 195 -9.01 -18.94 -0.77
CA VAL A 195 -8.32 -18.64 0.49
C VAL A 195 -7.80 -17.20 0.57
N VAL A 196 -7.76 -16.58 1.76
CA VAL A 196 -7.15 -15.25 1.99
C VAL A 196 -5.66 -15.38 2.28
N MET A 197 -5.29 -16.25 3.23
CA MET A 197 -3.91 -16.44 3.67
C MET A 197 -3.48 -17.91 3.61
N GLU A 198 -2.29 -18.17 3.09
CA GLU A 198 -1.70 -19.51 3.00
C GLU A 198 -0.38 -19.59 3.79
N PHE A 199 -0.20 -20.69 4.51
CA PHE A 199 1.04 -21.02 5.22
C PHE A 199 1.48 -22.43 4.85
N GLU A 200 2.73 -22.58 4.39
CA GLU A 200 3.30 -23.88 4.02
C GLU A 200 4.66 -24.05 4.70
N VAL A 201 4.86 -25.16 5.42
CA VAL A 201 6.11 -25.48 6.14
C VAL A 201 6.67 -24.26 6.90
N THR A 202 5.79 -23.60 7.66
CA THR A 202 6.07 -22.30 8.29
C THR A 202 5.71 -22.34 9.77
N ALA A 203 6.50 -21.65 10.60
CA ALA A 203 6.22 -21.53 12.02
C ALA A 203 6.47 -20.11 12.54
N GLY A 204 5.70 -19.71 13.56
CA GLY A 204 5.91 -18.47 14.32
C GLY A 204 4.61 -17.78 14.69
N SER A 205 4.72 -16.54 15.16
CA SER A 205 3.58 -15.75 15.63
C SER A 205 3.41 -14.44 14.88
N ILE A 206 2.15 -14.04 14.71
CA ILE A 206 1.75 -12.73 14.20
C ILE A 206 0.97 -12.04 15.29
N SER A 207 1.36 -10.81 15.63
CA SER A 207 0.77 -10.10 16.77
C SER A 207 -0.69 -9.73 16.48
N TYR A 208 -0.95 -9.07 15.36
CA TYR A 208 -2.27 -8.54 15.05
C TYR A 208 -2.66 -8.82 13.60
N VAL A 209 -3.81 -9.46 13.44
CA VAL A 209 -4.40 -9.75 12.12
C VAL A 209 -5.81 -9.19 12.07
N THR A 210 -6.12 -8.44 11.01
CA THR A 210 -7.50 -8.04 10.70
C THR A 210 -7.83 -8.49 9.29
N ILE A 211 -8.91 -9.26 9.15
CA ILE A 211 -9.47 -9.67 7.85
C ILE A 211 -10.88 -9.10 7.77
N THR A 212 -11.10 -8.19 6.82
CA THR A 212 -12.42 -7.64 6.52
C THR A 212 -12.82 -8.06 5.11
N LYS A 213 -13.92 -8.80 5.00
CA LYS A 213 -14.43 -9.31 3.72
C LYS A 213 -15.88 -8.90 3.54
N CYS A 214 -16.12 -7.81 2.81
CA CYS A 214 -17.46 -7.25 2.68
C CYS A 214 -17.98 -7.10 1.24
N ASN A 215 -17.09 -7.14 0.23
CA ASN A 215 -17.45 -6.82 -1.16
C ASN A 215 -17.24 -7.97 -2.16
N THR A 216 -17.18 -9.24 -1.71
CA THR A 216 -16.96 -10.35 -2.65
C THR A 216 -18.18 -10.70 -3.48
N LEU A 217 -18.02 -10.64 -4.81
CA LEU A 217 -19.07 -10.91 -5.80
C LEU A 217 -19.26 -12.39 -6.14
N ASP A 218 -18.27 -13.25 -5.88
CA ASP A 218 -18.31 -14.65 -6.32
C ASP A 218 -17.50 -15.55 -5.37
N THR A 219 -18.17 -16.44 -4.62
CA THR A 219 -17.50 -17.41 -3.75
C THR A 219 -18.07 -18.80 -3.99
N LYS A 220 -17.22 -19.77 -4.34
CA LYS A 220 -17.59 -21.18 -4.35
C LYS A 220 -17.88 -21.69 -2.93
N GLU A 221 -18.68 -22.77 -2.84
CA GLU A 221 -19.13 -23.41 -1.59
C GLU A 221 -17.99 -23.88 -0.64
N SER A 222 -16.74 -23.91 -1.10
CA SER A 222 -15.58 -24.36 -0.32
C SER A 222 -14.59 -23.25 0.06
N TYR A 223 -15.00 -21.97 0.06
CA TYR A 223 -14.13 -20.86 0.46
C TYR A 223 -13.66 -20.98 1.93
N ARG A 224 -12.37 -20.69 2.15
CA ARG A 224 -11.70 -20.64 3.46
C ARG A 224 -11.06 -19.28 3.65
N LEU A 225 -10.82 -18.86 4.88
CA LEU A 225 -10.02 -17.65 5.11
C LEU A 225 -8.53 -17.99 5.19
N ILE A 226 -8.18 -19.11 5.82
CA ILE A 226 -6.81 -19.53 6.06
C ILE A 226 -6.62 -20.99 5.65
N ILE A 227 -5.53 -21.27 4.94
CA ILE A 227 -5.04 -22.62 4.69
C ILE A 227 -3.65 -22.76 5.30
N SER A 228 -3.39 -23.91 5.90
CA SER A 228 -2.09 -24.22 6.48
C SER A 228 -1.69 -25.67 6.20
N ARG A 229 -0.45 -25.88 5.79
CA ARG A 229 0.16 -27.19 5.50
C ARG A 229 1.46 -27.34 6.26
N ALA A 230 1.60 -28.40 7.06
CA ALA A 230 2.81 -28.68 7.84
C ALA A 230 3.37 -27.46 8.60
N SER A 231 2.48 -26.61 9.11
CA SER A 231 2.82 -25.29 9.67
C SER A 231 2.23 -25.13 11.07
N ASN A 232 2.89 -24.34 11.92
CA ASN A 232 2.43 -24.02 13.27
C ASN A 232 2.37 -22.50 13.45
N ILE A 233 1.16 -21.95 13.34
CA ILE A 233 0.94 -20.51 13.30
C ILE A 233 0.17 -20.08 14.54
N ILE A 234 0.65 -19.02 15.18
CA ILE A 234 0.00 -18.38 16.33
C ILE A 234 -0.44 -16.98 15.93
N PHE A 235 -1.72 -16.66 16.11
CA PHE A 235 -2.20 -15.29 16.08
C PHE A 235 -2.47 -14.85 17.52
N GLU A 236 -1.69 -13.87 17.98
CA GLU A 236 -1.88 -13.31 19.32
C GLU A 236 -3.24 -12.59 19.40
N TYR A 237 -3.55 -11.83 18.36
CA TYR A 237 -4.80 -11.11 18.19
C TYR A 237 -5.30 -11.25 16.74
N ILE A 238 -6.53 -11.73 16.55
CA ILE A 238 -7.19 -11.75 15.24
C ILE A 238 -8.62 -11.20 15.28
N SER A 239 -8.96 -10.35 14.32
CA SER A 239 -10.32 -9.87 14.08
C SER A 239 -10.77 -10.22 12.67
N ILE A 240 -11.91 -10.89 12.56
CA ILE A 240 -12.51 -11.28 11.28
C ILE A 240 -13.92 -10.71 11.20
N ILE A 241 -14.11 -9.81 10.23
CA ILE A 241 -15.40 -9.26 9.84
C ILE A 241 -15.74 -9.88 8.49
N ASN A 242 -16.88 -10.55 8.43
CA ASN A 242 -17.35 -11.17 7.23
C ASN A 242 -18.76 -10.66 6.96
N CYS A 243 -18.88 -9.68 6.05
CA CYS A 243 -20.19 -9.19 5.64
C CYS A 243 -20.87 -10.14 4.63
N ASN A 244 -20.17 -11.18 4.15
CA ASN A 244 -20.71 -12.15 3.20
C ASN A 244 -20.97 -13.53 3.85
N LEU A 245 -22.25 -13.86 4.05
CA LEU A 245 -22.70 -15.09 4.73
C LEU A 245 -22.33 -16.41 4.02
N ALA A 246 -21.76 -16.36 2.81
CA ALA A 246 -21.33 -17.55 2.08
C ALA A 246 -20.05 -18.18 2.65
N VAL A 247 -19.22 -17.41 3.38
CA VAL A 247 -18.00 -17.94 3.99
C VAL A 247 -18.32 -18.56 5.35
N ARG A 248 -18.29 -19.89 5.41
CA ARG A 248 -18.67 -20.65 6.62
C ARG A 248 -17.52 -21.38 7.30
N GLN A 249 -16.31 -21.32 6.75
CA GLN A 249 -15.16 -22.02 7.33
C GLN A 249 -13.95 -21.09 7.41
N LEU A 250 -13.40 -20.96 8.61
CA LEU A 250 -12.18 -20.18 8.84
C LEU A 250 -10.98 -20.87 8.20
N TYR A 251 -10.83 -22.16 8.48
CA TYR A 251 -9.54 -22.82 8.42
C TYR A 251 -9.62 -24.18 7.72
N ALA A 252 -8.64 -24.49 6.88
CA ALA A 252 -8.37 -25.84 6.42
C ALA A 252 -6.92 -26.22 6.74
N LYS A 253 -6.76 -27.42 7.32
CA LYS A 253 -5.47 -27.96 7.76
C LYS A 253 -5.04 -29.14 6.90
N PHE A 254 -3.74 -29.25 6.66
CA PHE A 254 -3.09 -30.36 5.98
C PHE A 254 -1.80 -30.73 6.73
N ASP A 255 -1.41 -32.01 6.70
CA ASP A 255 -0.12 -32.50 7.20
C ASP A 255 0.23 -32.02 8.62
N ASP A 256 -0.62 -32.32 9.60
CA ASP A 256 -0.48 -31.94 11.02
C ASP A 256 -0.38 -30.43 11.32
N ALA A 257 -0.81 -29.58 10.38
CA ALA A 257 -0.83 -28.14 10.58
C ALA A 257 -1.68 -27.69 11.78
N GLN A 258 -1.16 -26.72 12.53
CA GLN A 258 -1.79 -26.11 13.69
C GLN A 258 -2.00 -24.61 13.49
N LEU A 259 -3.18 -24.14 13.89
CA LEU A 259 -3.51 -22.72 13.97
C LEU A 259 -4.03 -22.43 15.38
N ASN A 260 -3.32 -21.56 16.08
CA ASN A 260 -3.65 -21.11 17.44
C ASN A 260 -4.16 -19.67 17.40
N LEU A 261 -5.33 -19.42 17.98
CA LEU A 261 -5.90 -18.10 18.16
C LEU A 261 -5.96 -17.78 19.65
N ASN A 262 -5.09 -16.88 20.12
CA ASN A 262 -5.03 -16.53 21.54
C ASN A 262 -6.18 -15.59 21.90
N ASN A 263 -6.30 -14.46 21.21
CA ASN A 263 -7.39 -13.50 21.41
C ASN A 263 -8.10 -13.23 20.07
N TYR A 264 -9.38 -13.57 19.97
CA TYR A 264 -10.06 -13.52 18.68
C TYR A 264 -11.46 -12.90 18.74
N TYR A 265 -11.76 -12.06 17.76
CA TYR A 265 -13.12 -11.68 17.39
C TYR A 265 -13.42 -12.22 16.00
N ILE A 266 -14.49 -13.01 15.86
CA ILE A 266 -14.93 -13.55 14.58
C ILE A 266 -16.43 -13.35 14.49
N GLN A 267 -16.88 -12.62 13.47
CA GLN A 267 -18.30 -12.42 13.19
C GLN A 267 -19.00 -13.77 12.97
N ASN A 268 -20.22 -13.89 13.49
CA ASN A 268 -20.98 -15.14 13.61
C ASN A 268 -21.03 -15.95 12.28
N ASP A 269 -21.21 -17.27 12.42
CA ASP A 269 -21.40 -18.26 11.33
C ASP A 269 -20.13 -18.78 10.62
N ILE A 270 -18.95 -18.42 11.13
CA ILE A 270 -17.68 -19.02 10.68
C ILE A 270 -17.30 -20.21 11.59
N SER A 271 -17.18 -21.39 11.00
CA SER A 271 -16.67 -22.60 11.67
C SER A 271 -15.19 -22.46 12.05
N LEU A 272 -14.86 -22.85 13.28
CA LEU A 272 -13.51 -22.89 13.86
C LEU A 272 -12.99 -24.32 14.00
N GLU A 273 -13.56 -25.27 13.27
CA GLU A 273 -13.12 -26.67 13.31
C GLU A 273 -11.62 -26.78 13.00
N GLY A 274 -10.90 -27.56 13.82
CA GLY A 274 -9.46 -27.76 13.67
C GLY A 274 -8.58 -26.58 14.10
N VAL A 275 -9.16 -25.54 14.71
CA VAL A 275 -8.45 -24.38 15.26
C VAL A 275 -8.40 -24.48 16.79
N ILE A 276 -7.22 -24.21 17.36
CA ILE A 276 -7.05 -24.12 18.81
C ILE A 276 -7.36 -22.68 19.22
N THR A 277 -8.24 -22.49 20.19
CA THR A 277 -8.69 -21.16 20.61
C THR A 277 -8.60 -21.00 22.13
N GLN A 278 -8.31 -19.79 22.60
CA GLN A 278 -8.22 -19.48 24.03
C GLN A 278 -9.26 -18.44 24.46
N ASN A 279 -9.13 -17.19 24.01
CA ASN A 279 -9.94 -16.06 24.48
C ASN A 279 -10.80 -15.50 23.34
N LYS A 280 -12.11 -15.76 23.40
CA LYS A 280 -13.08 -15.12 22.50
C LYS A 280 -13.42 -13.72 23.02
N LEU A 281 -13.32 -12.73 22.14
CA LEU A 281 -13.74 -11.35 22.39
C LEU A 281 -15.22 -11.18 22.04
N GLY A 282 -15.92 -10.35 22.80
CA GLY A 282 -17.36 -10.13 22.65
C GLY A 282 -17.73 -9.18 21.50
N SER A 283 -16.80 -8.32 21.07
CA SER A 283 -17.04 -7.39 19.96
C SER A 283 -15.76 -7.01 19.22
N GLN A 284 -15.92 -6.49 18.00
CA GLN A 284 -14.80 -5.88 17.28
C GLN A 284 -14.28 -4.63 18.00
N THR A 285 -15.18 -3.84 18.59
CA THR A 285 -14.79 -2.66 19.38
C THR A 285 -13.89 -3.06 20.54
N GLU A 286 -14.17 -4.17 21.21
CA GLU A 286 -13.31 -4.72 22.25
C GLU A 286 -11.92 -5.08 21.70
N PHE A 287 -11.84 -5.71 20.53
CA PHE A 287 -10.56 -5.97 19.85
C PHE A 287 -9.76 -4.70 19.60
N VAL A 288 -10.41 -3.68 19.00
CA VAL A 288 -9.77 -2.42 18.63
C VAL A 288 -9.37 -1.62 19.87
N THR A 289 -10.18 -1.59 20.92
CA THR A 289 -9.94 -0.70 22.08
C THR A 289 -9.10 -1.31 23.19
N LYS A 290 -9.12 -2.64 23.38
CA LYS A 290 -8.35 -3.29 24.47
C LYS A 290 -6.94 -3.69 24.07
N PHE A 291 -6.74 -4.04 22.80
CA PHE A 291 -5.51 -4.69 22.36
C PHE A 291 -4.80 -3.91 21.26
N PHE A 292 -5.51 -3.03 20.57
CA PHE A 292 -4.93 -2.12 19.60
C PHE A 292 -4.69 -0.75 20.22
N ASP A 293 -3.44 -0.37 20.40
CA ASP A 293 -3.12 1.03 20.68
C ASP A 293 -3.28 1.83 19.38
N ASP A 294 -4.35 2.62 19.28
CA ASP A 294 -4.57 3.51 18.14
C ASP A 294 -3.40 4.48 17.92
N ASN A 295 -2.59 4.81 18.94
CA ASN A 295 -1.35 5.59 18.76
C ASN A 295 -0.25 4.77 18.05
N GLU A 296 -0.11 3.48 18.34
CA GLU A 296 0.80 2.62 17.57
C GLU A 296 0.29 2.46 16.14
N ARG A 297 -1.03 2.31 15.95
CA ARG A 297 -1.65 2.27 14.62
C ARG A 297 -1.40 3.55 13.84
N GLU A 298 -1.65 4.72 14.42
CA GLU A 298 -1.41 6.01 13.76
C GLU A 298 0.08 6.23 13.47
N LYS A 299 0.99 5.84 14.36
CA LYS A 299 2.44 5.91 14.06
C LYS A 299 2.87 5.02 12.89
N LEU A 300 2.16 3.92 12.64
CA LEU A 300 2.43 2.98 11.56
C LEU A 300 1.67 3.31 10.26
N ILE A 301 0.49 3.94 10.34
CA ILE A 301 -0.38 4.26 9.19
C ILE A 301 -0.21 5.71 8.73
N ASN A 302 -0.05 6.66 9.66
CA ASN A 302 0.20 8.05 9.33
C ASN A 302 1.67 8.22 9.01
N PHE A 303 1.99 8.20 7.72
CA PHE A 303 3.14 8.94 7.24
C PHE A 303 3.05 10.35 7.83
N PRO A 304 4.12 10.90 8.45
CA PRO A 304 4.18 12.33 8.59
C PRO A 304 3.98 12.88 7.17
N PRO A 305 2.98 13.76 6.91
CA PRO A 305 2.89 14.41 5.62
C PRO A 305 4.28 14.95 5.33
N ASP A 306 4.81 14.64 4.15
CA ASP A 306 6.19 14.97 3.81
C ASP A 306 6.50 16.35 4.37
N ASN A 307 7.64 16.52 5.05
CA ASN A 307 8.06 17.85 5.47
C ASN A 307 8.00 18.84 4.28
N PHE A 308 8.06 18.33 3.04
CA PHE A 308 7.77 19.04 1.80
C PHE A 308 6.32 19.52 1.63
N THR A 309 5.29 18.74 1.96
CA THR A 309 3.87 19.17 1.94
C THR A 309 3.61 20.25 2.99
N ILE A 310 4.15 20.08 4.22
CA ILE A 310 4.06 21.13 5.25
C ILE A 310 4.84 22.38 4.80
N LEU A 311 6.04 22.22 4.24
CA LEU A 311 6.86 23.33 3.72
C LEU A 311 6.16 24.04 2.55
N MET A 312 5.51 23.31 1.65
CA MET A 312 4.73 23.86 0.52
C MET A 312 3.49 24.59 1.01
N ILE A 313 2.76 24.06 1.99
CA ILE A 313 1.62 24.75 2.61
C ILE A 313 2.10 26.03 3.30
N CYS A 314 3.23 26.00 4.02
CA CYS A 314 3.81 27.18 4.64
C CYS A 314 4.28 28.21 3.60
N LEU A 315 4.92 27.77 2.50
CA LEU A 315 5.35 28.63 1.39
C LEU A 315 4.17 29.30 0.71
N ILE A 316 3.09 28.55 0.42
CA ILE A 316 1.86 29.09 -0.16
C ILE A 316 1.24 30.11 0.78
N ALA A 317 1.16 29.82 2.09
CA ALA A 317 0.64 30.76 3.08
C ALA A 317 1.45 32.06 3.14
N VAL A 318 2.79 31.98 3.13
CA VAL A 318 3.68 33.15 3.08
C VAL A 318 3.48 33.95 1.79
N LEU A 319 3.33 33.27 0.64
CA LEU A 319 3.12 33.92 -0.65
C LEU A 319 1.78 34.66 -0.70
N ILE A 320 0.72 34.07 -0.14
CA ILE A 320 -0.60 34.70 -0.02
C ILE A 320 -0.50 35.95 0.88
N ILE A 321 0.17 35.86 2.03
CA ILE A 321 0.35 37.00 2.94
C ILE A 321 1.13 38.13 2.22
N ALA A 322 2.19 37.78 1.48
CA ALA A 322 2.96 38.76 0.71
C ALA A 322 2.12 39.44 -0.37
N LEU A 323 1.29 38.69 -1.10
CA LEU A 323 0.39 39.23 -2.13
C LEU A 323 -0.69 40.15 -1.53
N VAL A 324 -1.24 39.79 -0.36
CA VAL A 324 -2.19 40.64 0.38
C VAL A 324 -1.51 41.93 0.86
N ALA A 325 -0.30 41.83 1.41
CA ALA A 325 0.45 43.00 1.84
C ALA A 325 0.77 43.94 0.67
N VAL A 326 1.19 43.41 -0.49
CA VAL A 326 1.44 44.20 -1.70
C VAL A 326 0.17 44.86 -2.21
N SER A 327 -0.95 44.14 -2.25
CA SER A 327 -2.22 44.71 -2.70
C SER A 327 -2.74 45.81 -1.76
N VAL A 328 -2.59 45.67 -0.45
CA VAL A 328 -2.91 46.74 0.51
C VAL A 328 -1.99 47.95 0.29
N LEU A 329 -0.68 47.74 0.11
CA LEU A 329 0.28 48.81 -0.12
C LEU A 329 0.13 49.52 -1.47
N THR A 330 -0.38 48.84 -2.51
CA THR A 330 -0.64 49.46 -3.81
C THR A 330 -2.01 50.11 -3.89
N HIS A 331 -3.01 49.63 -3.13
CA HIS A 331 -4.32 50.27 -3.07
C HIS A 331 -4.29 51.63 -2.34
N ASP A 332 -3.35 51.80 -1.41
CA ASP A 332 -3.14 53.07 -0.70
C ASP A 332 -2.41 54.15 -1.55
N ARG A 333 -1.89 53.77 -2.73
CA ARG A 333 -1.22 54.71 -3.66
C ARG A 333 -2.11 55.24 -4.78
N SER A 334 -3.36 54.77 -4.88
CA SER A 334 -4.36 55.32 -5.80
C SER A 334 -5.28 56.32 -5.10
N ALA A 335 -4.71 57.26 -4.34
CA ALA A 335 -5.44 58.47 -3.98
C ALA A 335 -5.54 59.38 -5.21
N PRO A 336 -6.74 59.84 -5.62
CA PRO A 336 -6.88 60.73 -6.76
C PRO A 336 -6.28 62.10 -6.41
N GLU A 337 -5.34 62.57 -7.23
CA GLU A 337 -4.88 63.96 -7.21
C GLU A 337 -6.09 64.88 -7.45
N THR A 338 -6.54 65.53 -6.38
CA THR A 338 -7.54 66.59 -6.44
C THR A 338 -6.86 67.88 -6.85
N ASN A 339 -6.89 68.18 -8.15
CA ASN A 339 -6.47 69.47 -8.68
C ASN A 339 -7.48 70.55 -8.28
N PHE A 340 -7.07 71.43 -7.36
CA PHE A 340 -7.79 72.62 -6.95
C PHE A 340 -7.31 73.84 -7.75
N MET A 341 -8.23 74.34 -8.59
CA MET A 341 -8.42 75.70 -9.13
C MET A 341 -7.26 76.65 -9.47
N THR A 342 -7.34 77.24 -10.67
CA THR A 342 -7.26 78.70 -10.81
C THR A 342 -8.13 79.20 -11.97
N GLU A 343 -8.81 80.31 -11.72
CA GLU A 343 -9.81 81.00 -12.55
C GLU A 343 -9.32 81.41 -13.95
N HIS A 344 -10.24 81.49 -14.91
CA HIS A 344 -10.51 82.76 -15.60
C HIS A 344 -11.85 82.74 -16.35
N ALA A 345 -12.56 83.86 -16.19
CA ALA A 345 -13.86 84.19 -16.75
C ALA A 345 -13.89 84.30 -18.28
N SER A 346 -15.04 83.98 -18.88
CA SER A 346 -15.73 84.88 -19.83
C SER A 346 -17.11 84.34 -20.22
N GLU A 347 -18.07 85.23 -20.09
CA GLU A 347 -19.41 85.31 -20.67
C GLU A 347 -19.65 84.55 -22.00
N ASN A 348 -20.80 83.87 -22.15
CA ASN A 348 -22.00 84.39 -22.84
C ASN A 348 -23.00 83.29 -23.24
N ARG A 349 -24.26 83.53 -22.86
CA ARG A 349 -25.52 83.33 -23.62
C ARG A 349 -25.76 82.06 -24.45
N SER A 350 -26.85 81.37 -24.07
CA SER A 350 -28.11 81.20 -24.83
C SER A 350 -28.60 79.75 -25.10
N PHE A 351 -29.85 79.54 -24.66
CA PHE A 351 -30.98 78.84 -25.29
C PHE A 351 -30.91 77.38 -25.79
N GLY A 352 -31.95 76.63 -25.40
CA GLY A 352 -32.48 75.41 -26.07
C GLY A 352 -32.65 74.24 -25.10
N HIS A 353 -33.85 73.92 -24.59
CA HIS A 353 -34.80 72.91 -25.14
C HIS A 353 -34.07 71.69 -25.74
N GLU A 354 -34.35 70.43 -25.40
CA GLU A 354 -35.61 69.75 -25.08
C GLU A 354 -35.27 68.28 -24.71
N SER A 355 -36.09 67.63 -23.85
CA SER A 355 -36.64 66.25 -23.92
C SER A 355 -35.75 65.05 -24.36
N ASN A 356 -35.95 63.78 -24.01
CA ASN A 356 -36.87 62.99 -23.21
C ASN A 356 -36.31 61.54 -23.30
N GLU A 357 -36.70 60.69 -22.34
CA GLU A 357 -37.01 59.26 -22.56
C GLU A 357 -35.94 58.27 -23.10
N GLN A 358 -35.72 57.20 -22.31
CA GLN A 358 -36.06 55.79 -22.69
C GLN A 358 -34.81 55.02 -23.17
N ILE A 359 -34.51 53.75 -22.89
CA ILE A 359 -35.21 52.48 -22.58
C ILE A 359 -34.11 51.59 -21.93
N ARG A 360 -34.23 51.05 -20.71
CA ARG A 360 -34.88 49.79 -20.26
C ARG A 360 -34.51 48.47 -21.00
N ARG A 361 -33.92 47.55 -20.21
CA ARG A 361 -33.92 46.07 -20.34
C ARG A 361 -32.99 45.51 -21.44
N ARG A 362 -32.41 44.32 -21.35
CA ARG A 362 -32.75 43.00 -20.77
C ARG A 362 -31.41 42.24 -20.61
N LEU A 363 -31.25 41.11 -19.94
CA LEU A 363 -31.94 40.23 -18.98
C LEU A 363 -30.96 39.03 -18.85
N PHE A 364 -31.00 38.35 -17.72
CA PHE A 364 -30.64 36.94 -17.50
C PHE A 364 -29.27 36.44 -17.95
#